data_AF-A0A961NJT0-F1
#
_entry.id   AF-A0A961NJT0-F1
#
_cell.length_a   1.000
_cell.length_b   1.000
_cell.length_c   1.000
_cell.angle_alpha   90.00
_cell.angle_beta   90.00
_cell.angle_gamma   90.00
#
_symmetry.space_group_name_H-M   'P 1'
#
loop_
_entity.id
_entity.type
_entity.pdbx_description
1 polymer ?
#
loop_
_entity_poly.entity_id
_entity_poly.type
_entity_poly.pdbx_seq_one_letter_code
_entity_poly.pdbx_strand_id
1 'polypeptide(L)'
;MFTAIAHRGDNRRYTENTRAAFDSSLEHGFTALELDLVRIKDGTVVLFHDDTLERLCGVSLNARDLTYHQFKAAFPELLTLYEFMALYGRNDLSLNFEIKGDRYTFAGVEPYLSFCTDPLISSFDLDLMRDVRAAGLPAGFLVHTGPELLSVLRDFPGARIHASHELVPLLYGLQSALAAGNHTV
;
A
#
# COMPACT_ATOMS: atom_id res chain seq x y z
N MET A 1 -1.72 21.02 -3.04
CA MET A 1 -0.38 20.55 -3.45
C MET A 1 -0.56 19.13 -3.94
N PHE A 2 0.06 18.76 -5.07
CA PHE A 2 0.02 17.39 -5.57
C PHE A 2 1.14 16.57 -4.91
N THR A 3 0.85 15.34 -4.52
CA THR A 3 1.85 14.43 -3.94
C THR A 3 2.21 13.38 -5.00
N ALA A 4 3.47 13.35 -5.42
CA ALA A 4 3.98 12.25 -6.24
C ALA A 4 4.46 11.14 -5.31
N ILE A 5 3.89 9.94 -5.45
CA ILE A 5 4.21 8.78 -4.63
C ILE A 5 4.97 7.76 -5.48
N ALA A 6 6.12 7.28 -5.01
CA ALA A 6 6.86 6.22 -5.69
C ALA A 6 6.23 4.85 -5.39
N HIS A 7 5.48 4.32 -6.36
CA HIS A 7 4.79 3.04 -6.28
C HIS A 7 5.77 1.86 -6.21
N ARG A 8 5.84 1.21 -5.04
CA ARG A 8 6.80 0.14 -4.72
C ARG A 8 8.26 0.53 -4.87
N GLY A 9 8.57 1.82 -4.68
CA GLY A 9 9.85 2.41 -5.03
C GLY A 9 10.00 2.67 -6.54
N ASP A 10 11.22 2.76 -7.05
CA ASP A 10 11.51 2.89 -8.49
C ASP A 10 11.40 1.53 -9.21
N ASN A 11 10.19 0.98 -9.21
CA ASN A 11 9.88 -0.35 -9.74
C ASN A 11 10.04 -0.50 -11.26
N ARG A 12 10.33 0.60 -11.96
CA ARG A 12 10.65 0.59 -13.39
C ARG A 12 12.11 0.27 -13.66
N ARG A 13 12.99 0.56 -12.70
CA ARG A 13 14.45 0.34 -12.82
C ARG A 13 14.96 -0.79 -11.94
N TYR A 14 14.30 -1.01 -10.81
CA TYR A 14 14.70 -1.99 -9.81
C TYR A 14 13.53 -2.92 -9.48
N THR A 15 13.84 -4.07 -8.87
CA THR A 15 12.82 -4.98 -8.36
C THR A 15 11.94 -4.24 -7.35
N GLU A 16 10.62 -4.28 -7.55
CA GLU A 16 9.64 -3.64 -6.68
C GLU A 16 9.81 -4.03 -5.21
N ASN A 17 9.45 -3.12 -4.29
CA ASN A 17 9.46 -3.39 -2.85
C ASN A 17 10.84 -3.77 -2.25
N THR A 18 11.93 -3.46 -2.94
CA THR A 18 13.30 -3.73 -2.48
C THR A 18 14.03 -2.45 -2.04
N ARG A 19 15.12 -2.65 -1.29
CA ARG A 19 16.01 -1.57 -0.87
C ARG A 19 16.49 -0.73 -2.06
N ALA A 20 16.89 -1.36 -3.16
CA ALA A 20 17.39 -0.67 -4.34
C ALA A 20 16.32 0.24 -4.99
N ALA A 21 15.07 -0.24 -5.06
CA ALA A 21 13.95 0.56 -5.57
C ALA A 21 13.67 1.78 -4.70
N PHE A 22 13.67 1.63 -3.37
CA PHE A 22 13.42 2.74 -2.45
C PHE A 22 14.58 3.74 -2.41
N ASP A 23 15.83 3.27 -2.35
CA ASP A 23 17.03 4.12 -2.40
C ASP A 23 17.01 4.97 -3.69
N SER A 24 16.73 4.36 -4.86
CA SER A 24 16.60 5.10 -6.12
C SER A 24 15.50 6.16 -6.08
N SER A 25 14.32 5.87 -5.53
CA SER A 25 13.25 6.87 -5.42
C SER A 25 13.68 8.10 -4.61
N LEU A 26 14.37 7.87 -3.48
CA LEU A 26 14.85 8.96 -2.64
C LEU A 26 15.95 9.78 -3.34
N GLU A 27 16.84 9.14 -4.08
CA GLU A 27 17.86 9.81 -4.90
C GLU A 27 17.25 10.70 -5.99
N HIS A 28 16.07 10.34 -6.52
CA HIS A 28 15.31 11.15 -7.48
C HIS A 28 14.41 12.20 -6.81
N GLY A 29 14.48 12.36 -5.49
CA GLY A 29 13.80 13.42 -4.74
C GLY A 29 12.35 13.12 -4.37
N PHE A 30 11.90 11.86 -4.44
CA PHE A 30 10.58 11.50 -3.92
C PHE A 30 10.55 11.64 -2.39
N THR A 31 9.49 12.28 -1.89
CA THR A 31 9.22 12.43 -0.45
C THR A 31 8.04 11.59 0.01
N ALA A 32 7.49 10.75 -0.88
CA ALA A 32 6.44 9.80 -0.57
C ALA A 32 6.73 8.46 -1.24
N LEU A 33 6.65 7.37 -0.47
CA LEU A 33 6.79 6.00 -0.96
C LEU A 33 5.48 5.24 -0.72
N GLU A 34 5.18 4.31 -1.61
CA GLU A 34 4.14 3.30 -1.43
C GLU A 34 4.80 1.93 -1.36
N LEU A 35 4.21 1.04 -0.55
CA LEU A 35 4.70 -0.31 -0.30
C LEU A 35 3.55 -1.28 -0.07
N ASP A 36 3.67 -2.48 -0.64
CA ASP A 36 2.70 -3.56 -0.49
C ASP A 36 3.07 -4.45 0.69
N LEU A 37 2.12 -4.75 1.57
CA LEU A 37 2.38 -5.48 2.81
C LEU A 37 1.55 -6.73 2.89
N VAL A 38 2.21 -7.86 3.15
CA VAL A 38 1.56 -9.14 3.35
C VAL A 38 2.06 -9.81 4.62
N ARG A 39 1.14 -10.32 5.45
CA ARG A 39 1.47 -11.18 6.58
C ARG A 39 1.64 -12.62 6.10
N ILE A 40 2.77 -13.23 6.45
CA ILE A 40 3.12 -14.60 6.04
C ILE A 40 2.89 -15.59 7.18
N LYS A 41 3.22 -16.88 6.95
CA LYS A 41 2.79 -18.01 7.78
C LYS A 41 3.17 -17.89 9.25
N ASP A 42 4.39 -17.42 9.53
CA ASP A 42 4.90 -17.24 10.89
C ASP A 42 4.48 -15.90 11.53
N GLY A 43 3.65 -15.11 10.82
CA GLY A 43 3.13 -13.84 11.29
C GLY A 43 4.03 -12.63 10.98
N THR A 44 5.18 -12.83 10.35
CA THR A 44 6.02 -11.74 9.87
C THR A 44 5.26 -10.93 8.81
N VAL A 45 5.39 -9.60 8.82
CA VAL A 45 4.90 -8.74 7.74
C VAL A 45 6.06 -8.42 6.81
N VAL A 46 5.90 -8.75 5.53
CA VAL A 46 6.92 -8.57 4.49
C VAL A 46 6.39 -7.67 3.37
N LEU A 47 7.32 -7.02 2.67
CA LEU A 47 7.02 -6.17 1.54
C LEU A 47 6.95 -7.01 0.26
N PHE A 48 5.74 -7.28 -0.23
CA PHE A 48 5.52 -8.11 -1.42
C PHE A 48 4.10 -7.92 -1.97
N HIS A 49 3.98 -7.82 -3.29
CA HIS A 49 2.71 -7.50 -3.96
C HIS A 49 1.85 -8.73 -4.28
N ASP A 50 2.45 -9.76 -4.90
CA ASP A 50 1.71 -10.86 -5.50
C ASP A 50 1.31 -11.91 -4.47
N ASP A 51 0.28 -12.69 -4.79
CA ASP A 51 -0.10 -13.85 -3.98
C ASP A 51 0.90 -15.01 -4.08
N THR A 52 1.67 -15.08 -5.17
CA THR A 52 2.66 -16.12 -5.42
C THR A 52 4.03 -15.54 -5.79
N LEU A 53 5.08 -16.33 -5.59
CA LEU A 53 6.45 -15.96 -5.95
C LEU A 53 6.74 -16.15 -7.45
N GLU A 54 5.75 -16.53 -8.26
CA GLU A 54 5.96 -17.01 -9.64
C GLU A 54 6.53 -15.93 -10.56
N ARG A 55 6.00 -14.70 -10.51
CA ARG A 55 6.43 -13.61 -11.38
C ARG A 55 7.87 -13.16 -11.10
N LEU A 56 8.24 -13.03 -9.83
CA LEU A 56 9.54 -12.48 -9.43
C LEU A 56 10.61 -13.54 -9.24
N CYS A 57 10.23 -14.76 -8.85
CA CYS A 57 11.18 -15.81 -8.47
C CYS A 57 11.07 -17.08 -9.35
N GLY A 58 10.05 -17.18 -10.22
CA GLY A 58 9.83 -18.37 -11.05
C GLY A 58 9.34 -19.60 -10.28
N VAL A 59 8.84 -19.41 -9.04
CA VAL A 59 8.42 -20.49 -8.16
C VAL A 59 6.94 -20.33 -7.81
N SER A 60 6.14 -21.34 -8.14
CA SER A 60 4.69 -21.36 -7.85
C SER A 60 4.41 -21.78 -6.39
N LEU A 61 4.85 -20.93 -5.45
CA LEU A 61 4.53 -21.02 -4.03
C LEU A 61 3.72 -19.80 -3.61
N ASN A 62 2.73 -20.00 -2.75
CA ASN A 62 1.94 -18.90 -2.19
C ASN A 62 2.75 -18.15 -1.12
N ALA A 63 2.81 -16.83 -1.21
CA ALA A 63 3.56 -15.98 -0.30
C ALA A 63 3.13 -16.17 1.17
N ARG A 64 1.83 -16.34 1.43
CA ARG A 64 1.25 -16.47 2.78
C ARG A 64 1.54 -17.82 3.44
N ASP A 65 1.95 -18.82 2.66
CA ASP A 65 2.26 -20.16 3.16
C ASP A 65 3.74 -20.35 3.56
N LEU A 66 4.58 -19.34 3.33
CA LEU A 66 6.00 -19.37 3.64
C LEU A 66 6.31 -18.79 5.01
N THR A 67 7.32 -19.33 5.69
CA THR A 67 8.00 -18.63 6.79
C THR A 67 8.97 -17.59 6.24
N TYR A 68 9.40 -16.63 7.05
CA TYR A 68 10.37 -15.61 6.64
C TYR A 68 11.63 -16.24 6.05
N HIS A 69 12.18 -17.28 6.69
CA HIS A 69 13.38 -17.95 6.20
C HIS A 69 13.18 -18.63 4.84
N GLN A 70 12.03 -19.25 4.60
CA GLN A 70 11.72 -19.87 3.30
C GLN A 70 11.56 -18.81 2.21
N PHE A 71 10.86 -17.72 2.52
CA PHE A 71 10.63 -16.64 1.58
C PHE A 71 11.95 -15.92 1.25
N LYS A 72 12.74 -15.54 2.26
CA LYS A 72 14.05 -14.91 2.08
C LYS A 72 15.03 -15.78 1.28
N ALA A 73 14.94 -17.11 1.40
CA ALA A 73 15.75 -18.02 0.60
C ALA A 73 15.35 -18.02 -0.89
N ALA A 74 14.05 -17.92 -1.20
CA ALA A 74 13.54 -17.83 -2.57
C ALA A 74 13.68 -16.42 -3.17
N PHE A 75 13.59 -15.38 -2.34
CA PHE A 75 13.70 -13.98 -2.71
C PHE A 75 14.67 -13.24 -1.76
N PRO A 76 15.98 -13.25 -2.05
CA PRO A 76 17.00 -12.66 -1.17
C PRO A 76 16.83 -11.16 -0.89
N GLU A 77 16.17 -10.42 -1.78
CA GLU A 77 15.93 -8.98 -1.62
C GLU A 77 14.72 -8.65 -0.73
N LEU A 78 13.94 -9.65 -0.29
CA LEU A 78 12.73 -9.47 0.52
C LEU A 78 13.00 -8.61 1.76
N LEU A 79 12.23 -7.54 1.93
CA LEU A 79 12.25 -6.74 3.15
C LEU A 79 11.08 -7.13 4.06
N THR A 80 11.34 -7.23 5.36
CA THR A 80 10.29 -7.14 6.37
C THR A 80 9.87 -5.68 6.57
N LEU A 81 8.66 -5.46 7.09
CA LEU A 81 8.24 -4.11 7.50
C LEU A 81 9.19 -3.53 8.56
N TYR A 82 9.68 -4.35 9.49
CA TYR A 82 10.64 -3.92 10.49
C TYR A 82 11.94 -3.40 9.86
N GLU A 83 12.53 -4.15 8.91
CA GLU A 83 13.74 -3.72 8.19
C GLU A 83 13.49 -2.44 7.39
N PHE A 84 12.34 -2.34 6.70
CA PHE A 84 11.97 -1.14 5.98
C PHE A 84 11.86 0.07 6.92
N MET A 85 11.14 -0.06 8.03
CA MET A 85 10.98 1.03 9.00
C MET A 85 12.29 1.40 9.69
N ALA A 86 13.20 0.45 9.92
CA ALA A 86 14.54 0.75 10.45
C ALA A 86 15.40 1.58 9.48
N LEU A 87 15.21 1.41 8.17
CA LEU A 87 15.95 2.14 7.13
C LEU A 87 15.30 3.48 6.75
N TYR A 88 13.96 3.52 6.74
CA TYR A 88 13.19 4.61 6.12
C TYR A 88 12.10 5.22 7.00
N GLY A 89 11.86 4.68 8.20
CA GLY A 89 10.88 5.20 9.15
C GLY A 89 11.35 6.50 9.81
N ARG A 90 11.38 7.58 9.04
CA ARG A 90 11.80 8.93 9.44
C ARG A 90 10.69 9.94 9.18
N ASN A 91 10.69 11.02 9.96
CA ASN A 91 9.62 12.01 10.00
C ASN A 91 9.49 12.89 8.73
N ASP A 92 10.40 12.79 7.78
CA ASP A 92 10.39 13.55 6.53
C ASP A 92 9.80 12.77 5.35
N LEU A 93 9.36 11.53 5.56
CA LEU A 93 8.83 10.66 4.51
C LEU A 93 7.35 10.33 4.74
N SER A 94 6.52 10.63 3.74
CA SER A 94 5.14 10.14 3.70
C SER A 94 5.13 8.69 3.22
N LEU A 95 4.36 7.83 3.89
CA LEU A 95 4.33 6.40 3.58
C LEU A 95 2.89 5.95 3.34
N ASN A 96 2.64 5.37 2.17
CA ASN A 96 1.38 4.69 1.88
C ASN A 96 1.55 3.18 2.06
N PHE A 97 1.02 2.66 3.15
CA PHE A 97 1.04 1.24 3.50
C PHE A 97 -0.16 0.54 2.83
N GLU A 98 0.06 -0.11 1.69
CA GLU A 98 -0.97 -0.92 1.05
C GLU A 98 -1.08 -2.28 1.75
N ILE A 99 -2.23 -2.55 2.37
CA ILE A 99 -2.50 -3.82 3.04
C ILE A 99 -2.99 -4.85 2.02
N LYS A 100 -2.10 -5.78 1.65
CA LYS A 100 -2.42 -6.97 0.85
C LYS A 100 -2.89 -8.10 1.76
N GLY A 101 -4.20 -8.14 2.01
CA GLY A 101 -4.82 -9.22 2.77
C GLY A 101 -5.92 -8.69 3.67
N ASP A 102 -5.87 -9.08 4.94
CA ASP A 102 -6.93 -8.82 5.91
C ASP A 102 -6.43 -8.01 7.12
N ARG A 103 -7.31 -7.90 8.11
CA ARG A 103 -7.05 -7.25 9.40
C ARG A 103 -5.80 -7.74 10.14
N TYR A 104 -5.34 -8.99 9.91
CA TYR A 104 -4.15 -9.50 10.60
C TYR A 104 -2.87 -8.92 10.01
N THR A 105 -2.84 -8.66 8.70
CA THR A 105 -1.76 -7.87 8.10
C THR A 105 -1.76 -6.47 8.69
N PHE A 106 -2.92 -5.80 8.73
CA PHE A 106 -3.03 -4.47 9.32
C PHE A 106 -2.58 -4.41 10.78
N ALA A 107 -2.94 -5.39 11.61
CA ALA A 107 -2.52 -5.45 13.01
C ALA A 107 -0.99 -5.51 13.18
N GLY A 108 -0.26 -6.05 12.20
CA GLY A 108 1.22 -6.01 12.19
C GLY A 108 1.81 -4.67 11.73
N VAL A 109 1.03 -3.85 11.03
CA VAL A 109 1.42 -2.52 10.52
C VAL A 109 1.11 -1.42 11.52
N GLU A 110 -0.05 -1.49 12.19
CA GLU A 110 -0.56 -0.45 13.09
C GLU A 110 0.45 0.11 14.09
N PRO A 111 1.31 -0.70 14.76
CA PRO A 111 2.31 -0.17 15.69
C PRO A 111 3.30 0.81 15.06
N TYR A 112 3.56 0.68 13.76
CA TYR A 112 4.54 1.51 13.04
C TYR A 112 3.99 2.88 12.64
N LEU A 113 2.66 3.06 12.62
CA LEU A 113 2.03 4.30 12.14
C LEU A 113 2.43 5.52 12.98
N SER A 114 2.67 5.33 14.27
CA SER A 114 3.06 6.40 15.20
C SER A 114 4.48 6.96 14.95
N PHE A 115 5.30 6.27 14.16
CA PHE A 115 6.64 6.71 13.77
C PHE A 115 6.68 7.44 12.43
N CYS A 116 5.52 7.62 11.78
CA CYS A 116 5.39 8.25 10.49
C CYS A 116 4.74 9.64 10.65
N THR A 117 5.18 10.62 9.87
CA THR A 117 4.63 11.99 9.95
C THR A 117 3.28 12.13 9.24
N ASP A 118 3.05 11.38 8.16
CA ASP A 118 1.75 11.33 7.47
C ASP A 118 1.58 9.93 6.86
N PRO A 119 1.28 8.91 7.69
CA PRO A 119 1.00 7.59 7.17
C PRO A 119 -0.35 7.58 6.46
N LEU A 120 -0.45 6.83 5.38
CA LEU A 120 -1.69 6.48 4.73
C LEU A 120 -1.81 4.96 4.72
N ILE A 121 -2.99 4.45 5.09
CA ILE A 121 -3.30 3.03 5.02
C ILE A 121 -4.24 2.85 3.85
N SER A 122 -3.86 2.04 2.86
CA SER A 122 -4.70 1.75 1.71
C SER A 122 -5.00 0.26 1.56
N SER A 123 -6.19 -0.08 1.05
CA SER A 123 -6.53 -1.46 0.70
C SER A 123 -7.69 -1.51 -0.30
N PHE A 124 -7.80 -2.63 -1.01
CA PHE A 124 -8.99 -3.02 -1.78
C PHE A 124 -10.08 -3.64 -0.89
N ASP A 125 -9.75 -4.04 0.34
CA ASP A 125 -10.72 -4.56 1.30
C ASP A 125 -11.53 -3.40 1.91
N LEU A 126 -12.76 -3.22 1.42
CA LEU A 126 -13.65 -2.14 1.87
C LEU A 126 -14.10 -2.29 3.32
N ASP A 127 -14.16 -3.51 3.86
CA ASP A 127 -14.53 -3.75 5.25
C ASP A 127 -13.37 -3.38 6.17
N LEU A 128 -12.14 -3.76 5.81
CA LEU A 128 -10.93 -3.28 6.49
C LEU A 128 -10.86 -1.75 6.47
N MET A 129 -11.11 -1.13 5.31
CA MET A 129 -11.02 0.33 5.22
C MET A 129 -12.13 1.06 5.99
N ARG A 130 -13.31 0.43 6.18
CA ARG A 130 -14.34 0.92 7.10
C ARG A 130 -13.81 0.94 8.53
N ASP A 131 -13.17 -0.14 8.96
CA ASP A 131 -12.66 -0.28 10.33
C ASP A 131 -11.50 0.70 10.61
N VAL A 132 -10.54 0.81 9.68
CA VAL A 132 -9.43 1.78 9.76
C VAL A 132 -9.96 3.21 9.86
N ARG A 133 -10.96 3.57 9.03
CA ARG A 133 -11.58 4.89 9.08
C ARG A 133 -12.36 5.13 10.39
N ALA A 134 -13.08 4.12 10.88
CA ALA A 134 -13.83 4.22 12.13
C ALA A 134 -12.90 4.41 13.35
N ALA A 135 -11.68 3.88 13.28
CA ALA A 135 -10.62 4.12 14.27
C ALA A 135 -9.98 5.51 14.18
N GLY A 136 -10.39 6.35 13.22
CA GLY A 136 -9.85 7.69 13.01
C GLY A 136 -8.47 7.71 12.34
N LEU A 137 -8.04 6.59 11.75
CA LEU A 137 -6.75 6.49 11.06
C LEU A 137 -6.86 6.97 9.60
N PRO A 138 -5.75 7.45 9.00
CA PRO A 138 -5.76 7.91 7.60
C PRO A 138 -6.04 6.76 6.63
N ALA A 139 -7.22 6.76 6.03
CA ALA A 139 -7.73 5.68 5.18
C ALA A 139 -7.78 6.07 3.69
N GLY A 140 -7.16 5.27 2.83
CA GLY A 140 -7.23 5.32 1.37
C GLY A 140 -7.97 4.11 0.81
N PHE A 141 -8.98 4.34 -0.02
CA PHE A 141 -9.79 3.28 -0.63
C PHE A 141 -9.28 3.01 -2.04
N LEU A 142 -8.70 1.82 -2.26
CA LEU A 142 -8.24 1.41 -3.58
C LEU A 142 -9.42 0.88 -4.39
N VAL A 143 -9.54 1.34 -5.65
CA VAL A 143 -10.61 0.92 -6.56
C VAL A 143 -10.08 0.68 -7.96
N HIS A 144 -10.47 -0.45 -8.53
CA HIS A 144 -10.11 -0.86 -9.90
C HIS A 144 -11.30 -0.86 -10.85
N THR A 145 -12.53 -0.89 -10.32
CA THR A 145 -13.74 -0.91 -11.15
C THR A 145 -14.69 0.26 -10.86
N GLY A 146 -15.49 0.64 -11.87
CA GLY A 146 -16.54 1.65 -11.71
C GLY A 146 -17.54 1.32 -10.59
N PRO A 147 -18.02 0.06 -10.46
CA PRO A 147 -18.87 -0.34 -9.34
C PRO A 147 -18.23 -0.17 -7.96
N GLU A 148 -16.96 -0.54 -7.78
CA GLU A 148 -16.22 -0.31 -6.52
C GLU A 148 -16.17 1.19 -6.22
N LEU A 149 -15.78 2.00 -7.20
CA LEU A 149 -15.74 3.46 -7.08
C LEU A 149 -17.08 4.03 -6.62
N LEU A 150 -18.18 3.63 -7.27
CA LEU A 150 -19.53 4.08 -6.90
C LEU A 150 -19.91 3.63 -5.49
N SER A 151 -19.51 2.44 -5.05
CA SER A 151 -19.72 1.98 -3.69
C SER A 151 -18.97 2.86 -2.69
N VAL A 152 -17.70 3.14 -2.96
CA VAL A 152 -16.88 3.98 -2.09
C VAL A 152 -17.45 5.40 -1.97
N LEU A 153 -17.81 6.01 -3.10
CA LEU A 153 -18.39 7.36 -3.12
C LEU A 153 -19.69 7.47 -2.31
N ARG A 154 -20.53 6.43 -2.38
CA ARG A 154 -21.83 6.39 -1.69
C ARG A 154 -21.68 6.10 -0.20
N ASP A 155 -20.89 5.08 0.13
CA ASP A 155 -20.86 4.51 1.48
C ASP A 155 -19.83 5.22 2.39
N PHE A 156 -18.84 5.90 1.78
CA PHE A 156 -17.74 6.56 2.48
C PHE A 156 -17.54 8.01 2.00
N PRO A 157 -18.51 8.92 2.20
CA PRO A 157 -18.37 10.32 1.82
C PRO A 157 -17.14 10.95 2.51
N GLY A 158 -16.37 11.77 1.80
CA GLY A 158 -15.09 12.33 2.23
C GLY A 158 -13.89 11.38 2.14
N ALA A 159 -14.04 10.18 1.55
CA ALA A 159 -12.94 9.22 1.42
C ALA A 159 -11.79 9.77 0.54
N ARG A 160 -10.56 9.38 0.90
CA ARG A 160 -9.42 9.44 -0.02
C ARG A 160 -9.51 8.23 -0.94
N ILE A 161 -9.56 8.45 -2.24
CA ILE A 161 -9.78 7.39 -3.23
C ILE A 161 -8.54 7.26 -4.11
N HIS A 162 -8.00 6.04 -4.17
CA HIS A 162 -6.89 5.66 -5.02
C HIS A 162 -7.45 4.83 -6.17
N ALA A 163 -7.75 5.50 -7.28
CA ALA A 163 -8.41 4.86 -8.41
C ALA A 163 -7.39 4.45 -9.47
N SER A 164 -7.65 3.31 -10.13
CA SER A 164 -6.98 3.01 -11.40
C SER A 164 -7.04 4.20 -12.35
N HIS A 165 -5.98 4.40 -13.13
CA HIS A 165 -5.86 5.55 -14.02
C HIS A 165 -7.04 5.66 -15.01
N GLU A 166 -7.60 4.54 -15.47
CA GLU A 166 -8.74 4.52 -16.40
C GLU A 166 -10.03 5.05 -15.76
N LEU A 167 -10.15 5.00 -14.43
CA LEU A 167 -11.32 5.48 -13.69
C LEU A 167 -11.24 6.96 -13.34
N VAL A 168 -10.07 7.58 -13.46
CA VAL A 168 -9.85 8.99 -13.10
C VAL A 168 -10.84 9.94 -13.82
N PRO A 169 -11.10 9.81 -15.14
CA PRO A 169 -12.10 10.65 -15.81
C PRO A 169 -13.51 10.50 -15.24
N LEU A 170 -13.90 9.26 -14.91
CA LEU A 170 -15.20 8.97 -14.30
C LEU A 170 -15.30 9.58 -12.90
N LEU A 171 -14.25 9.42 -12.08
CA LEU A 171 -14.21 9.96 -10.72
C LEU A 171 -14.37 11.48 -10.70
N TYR A 172 -13.66 12.22 -11.57
CA TYR A 172 -13.80 13.67 -11.68
C TYR A 172 -15.21 14.09 -12.11
N GLY A 173 -15.80 13.38 -13.07
CA GLY A 173 -17.18 13.61 -13.51
C GLY A 173 -18.19 13.43 -12.38
N LEU A 174 -18.01 12.39 -11.56
CA LEU A 174 -18.89 12.07 -10.44
C LEU A 174 -18.72 13.02 -9.25
N GLN A 175 -17.49 13.39 -8.88
CA GLN A 175 -17.24 14.35 -7.79
C GLN A 175 -17.91 15.71 -8.08
N SER A 176 -17.86 16.16 -9.33
CA SER A 176 -18.52 17.39 -9.78
C SER A 176 -20.05 17.33 -9.66
N ALA A 177 -20.63 16.13 -9.77
CA ALA A 177 -22.07 15.90 -9.65
C ALA A 177 -22.55 15.64 -8.21
N LEU A 178 -21.71 15.02 -7.37
CA LEU A 178 -22.09 14.56 -6.04
C LEU A 178 -21.82 15.56 -4.91
N ALA A 179 -21.10 16.66 -5.15
CA ALA A 179 -20.65 17.61 -4.12
C ALA A 179 -19.96 16.94 -2.90
N ALA A 180 -19.47 15.71 -3.09
CA ALA A 180 -18.76 14.96 -2.08
C ALA A 180 -17.32 15.51 -2.05
N GLY A 181 -16.92 16.16 -0.95
CA GLY A 181 -15.59 16.73 -0.75
C GLY A 181 -14.48 15.68 -0.63
N ASN A 182 -14.42 14.73 -1.56
CA ASN A 182 -13.46 13.64 -1.62
C ASN A 182 -12.13 14.14 -2.19
N HIS A 183 -11.03 13.59 -1.69
CA HIS A 183 -9.69 13.87 -2.19
C HIS A 183 -9.20 12.70 -3.05
N THR A 184 -8.80 13.00 -4.28
CA THR A 184 -8.20 12.02 -5.20
C THR A 184 -6.69 12.11 -5.11
N VAL A 185 -6.03 10.96 -4.97
CA VAL A 185 -4.57 10.82 -5.02
C VAL A 185 -4.20 9.92 -6.20
#